data_AF-A0AAV2PMK2-F1
#
_entry.id   AF-A0AAV2PMK2-F1
#
_cell.length_a   1.000
_cell.length_b   1.000
_cell.length_c   1.000
_cell.angle_alpha   90.00
_cell.angle_beta   90.00
_cell.angle_gamma   90.00
#
_symmetry.space_group_name_H-M   'P 1'
#
loop_
_entity.id
_entity.type
_entity.pdbx_description
1 polymer ?
#
loop_
_entity_poly.entity_id
_entity_poly.type
_entity_poly.pdbx_seq_one_letter_code
_entity_poly.pdbx_strand_id
1 'polypeptide(L)'
;ATMYWCRYFIIILCAIAASQDCSAQACDDDCKAVLVQEFRNIVKQELDPLYQFLNEKLKPLDDMQREMGTLRREIKNKMSLLAQNISDVKEPVMEIHSQVSDLAQNISDMMDPVMEIHSQVSVLAQNISDLKDPFMKIHSQVSPLMQNISDEKNATTTGCLGVDGFFRMSTQYFKIFKDRQRPWEDAKSHCEARGMILAEPSDSVAVDLRKYLVENYG
;
A
#
# COMPACT_ATOMS: atom_id res chain seq x y z
N ALA A 1 10.85 -82.30 57.71
CA ALA A 1 10.63 -82.14 59.17
C ALA A 1 9.16 -81.84 59.50
N THR A 2 8.51 -80.89 58.82
CA THR A 2 7.11 -80.47 59.06
C THR A 2 6.04 -81.56 58.86
N MET A 3 6.16 -82.45 57.86
CA MET A 3 5.22 -83.57 57.69
C MET A 3 5.26 -84.62 58.81
N TYR A 4 6.43 -84.81 59.43
CA TYR A 4 6.59 -85.76 60.54
C TYR A 4 5.91 -85.24 61.81
N TRP A 5 5.95 -83.93 62.05
CA TRP A 5 5.21 -83.28 63.12
C TRP A 5 3.70 -83.31 62.89
N CYS A 6 3.22 -83.11 61.65
CA CYS A 6 1.79 -83.26 61.33
C CYS A 6 1.27 -84.67 61.65
N ARG A 7 2.00 -85.73 61.28
CA ARG A 7 1.60 -87.11 61.60
C ARG A 7 1.57 -87.36 63.11
N TYR A 8 2.55 -86.87 63.87
CA TYR A 8 2.57 -87.01 65.32
C TYR A 8 1.45 -86.22 66.00
N PHE A 9 1.14 -85.01 65.50
CA PHE A 9 0.08 -84.15 66.04
C PHE A 9 -1.32 -84.71 65.74
N ILE A 10 -1.52 -85.29 64.55
CA ILE A 10 -2.74 -86.04 64.19
C ILE A 10 -2.94 -87.24 65.13
N ILE A 11 -1.88 -88.01 65.39
CA ILE A 11 -1.93 -89.17 66.30
C ILE A 11 -2.29 -88.73 67.73
N ILE A 12 -1.74 -87.62 68.21
CA ILE A 12 -2.01 -87.10 69.55
C ILE A 12 -3.46 -86.56 69.66
N LEU A 13 -3.95 -85.83 68.65
CA LEU A 13 -5.33 -85.32 68.63
C LEU A 13 -6.37 -86.43 68.49
N CYS A 14 -6.11 -87.45 67.66
CA CYS A 14 -6.95 -88.64 67.58
C CYS A 14 -6.97 -89.42 68.91
N ALA A 15 -5.84 -89.52 69.61
CA ALA A 15 -5.75 -90.18 70.91
C ALA A 15 -6.52 -89.42 72.01
N ILE A 16 -6.56 -88.09 71.96
CA ILE A 16 -7.36 -87.26 72.88
C ILE A 16 -8.86 -87.40 72.56
N ALA A 17 -9.25 -87.39 71.28
CA ALA A 17 -10.64 -87.58 70.87
C ALA A 17 -11.19 -88.98 71.22
N ALA A 18 -10.35 -90.01 71.18
CA ALA A 18 -10.71 -91.37 71.56
C ALA A 18 -10.93 -91.57 73.08
N SER A 19 -10.62 -90.57 73.92
CA SER A 19 -10.83 -90.63 75.38
C SER A 19 -12.22 -90.16 75.83
N GLN A 20 -13.06 -89.68 74.90
CA GLN A 20 -14.47 -89.35 75.13
C GLN A 20 -15.33 -90.36 74.36
N ASP A 21 -16.26 -91.02 75.04
CA ASP A 21 -17.09 -92.12 74.52
C ASP A 21 -17.85 -91.77 73.22
N CYS A 22 -17.20 -91.96 72.07
CA CYS A 22 -17.79 -91.79 70.75
C CYS A 22 -17.58 -93.08 69.93
N SER A 23 -18.66 -93.54 69.27
CA SER A 23 -18.62 -94.72 68.41
C SER A 23 -17.64 -94.49 67.24
N ALA A 24 -16.82 -95.51 66.95
CA ALA A 24 -15.63 -95.42 66.10
C ALA A 24 -15.84 -94.89 64.66
N GLN A 25 -17.09 -94.87 64.16
CA GLN A 25 -17.43 -94.36 62.82
C GLN A 25 -17.76 -92.85 62.82
N ALA A 26 -18.38 -92.33 63.89
CA ALA A 26 -18.72 -90.91 64.01
C ALA A 26 -17.50 -90.05 64.39
N CYS A 27 -16.57 -90.65 65.14
CA CYS A 27 -15.31 -90.00 65.52
C CYS A 27 -14.36 -89.76 64.33
N ASP A 28 -14.48 -90.52 63.24
CA ASP A 28 -13.56 -90.43 62.09
C ASP A 28 -13.84 -89.18 61.22
N ASP A 29 -15.11 -88.88 60.94
CA ASP A 29 -15.47 -87.72 60.13
C ASP A 29 -15.36 -86.40 60.90
N ASP A 30 -15.72 -86.38 62.19
CA ASP A 30 -15.54 -85.21 63.05
C ASP A 30 -14.04 -84.92 63.30
N CYS A 31 -13.21 -85.95 63.50
CA CYS A 31 -11.77 -85.76 63.66
C CYS A 31 -11.09 -85.28 62.37
N LYS A 32 -11.53 -85.77 61.20
CA LYS A 32 -11.07 -85.23 59.90
C LYS A 32 -11.48 -83.78 59.73
N ALA A 33 -12.71 -83.41 60.08
CA ALA A 33 -13.19 -82.03 59.99
C ALA A 33 -12.36 -81.08 60.86
N VAL A 34 -12.06 -81.48 62.11
CA VAL A 34 -11.20 -80.71 63.01
C VAL A 34 -9.78 -80.56 62.45
N LEU A 35 -9.17 -81.65 61.96
CA LEU A 35 -7.82 -81.60 61.37
C LEU A 35 -7.76 -80.75 60.10
N VAL A 36 -8.76 -80.84 59.23
CA VAL A 36 -8.85 -79.99 58.03
C VAL A 36 -9.03 -78.52 58.42
N GLN A 37 -9.81 -78.23 59.46
CA GLN A 37 -10.01 -76.87 59.93
C GLN A 37 -8.75 -76.30 60.60
N GLU A 38 -8.04 -77.08 61.41
CA GLU A 38 -6.76 -76.69 61.99
C GLU A 38 -5.68 -76.47 60.92
N PHE A 39 -5.57 -77.38 59.95
CA PHE A 39 -4.65 -77.21 58.84
C PHE A 39 -5.01 -75.96 58.01
N ARG A 40 -6.30 -75.72 57.77
CA ARG A 40 -6.79 -74.50 57.12
C ARG A 40 -6.46 -73.26 57.95
N ASN A 41 -6.57 -73.30 59.27
CA ASN A 41 -6.25 -72.18 60.16
C ASN A 41 -4.75 -71.88 60.13
N ILE A 42 -3.90 -72.90 60.19
CA ILE A 42 -2.43 -72.77 60.09
C ILE A 42 -2.05 -72.21 58.72
N VAL A 43 -2.61 -72.78 57.64
CA VAL A 43 -2.36 -72.28 56.28
C VAL A 43 -2.80 -70.83 56.15
N LYS A 44 -3.97 -70.44 56.67
CA LYS A 44 -4.41 -69.04 56.68
C LYS A 44 -3.46 -68.14 57.48
N GLN A 45 -3.06 -68.55 58.69
CA GLN A 45 -2.17 -67.75 59.54
C GLN A 45 -0.82 -67.49 58.90
N GLU A 46 -0.27 -68.45 58.15
CA GLU A 46 1.05 -68.33 57.53
C GLU A 46 1.00 -67.73 56.12
N LEU A 47 -0.02 -68.09 55.33
CA LEU A 47 -0.10 -67.75 53.91
C LEU A 47 -0.80 -66.41 53.67
N ASP A 48 -1.84 -66.06 54.43
CA ASP A 48 -2.58 -64.80 54.25
C ASP A 48 -1.71 -63.55 54.45
N PRO A 49 -0.82 -63.47 55.48
CA PRO A 49 0.08 -62.32 55.64
C PRO A 49 1.07 -62.19 54.48
N LEU A 50 1.54 -63.32 53.94
CA LEU A 50 2.42 -63.37 52.78
C LEU A 50 1.70 -62.85 51.52
N TYR A 51 0.46 -63.25 51.28
CA TYR A 51 -0.36 -62.73 50.18
C TYR A 51 -0.66 -61.23 50.34
N GLN A 52 -0.98 -60.78 51.55
CA GLN A 52 -1.20 -59.36 51.82
C GLN A 52 0.07 -58.54 51.57
N PHE A 53 1.21 -59.00 52.06
CA PHE A 53 2.50 -58.36 51.84
C PHE A 53 2.86 -58.29 50.35
N LEU A 54 2.68 -59.39 49.62
CA LEU A 54 2.90 -59.42 48.17
C LEU A 54 2.00 -58.43 47.43
N ASN A 55 0.70 -58.38 47.75
CA ASN A 55 -0.24 -57.45 47.14
C ASN A 55 0.08 -55.98 47.48
N GLU A 56 0.52 -55.71 48.71
CA GLU A 56 0.96 -54.37 49.12
C GLU A 56 2.19 -53.93 48.35
N LYS A 57 3.14 -54.85 48.09
CA LYS A 57 4.33 -54.59 47.26
C LYS A 57 4.03 -54.49 45.77
N LEU A 58 2.97 -55.15 45.28
CA LEU A 58 2.54 -55.06 43.88
C LEU A 58 1.80 -53.77 43.55
N LYS A 59 1.06 -53.22 44.52
CA LYS A 59 0.21 -52.04 44.32
C LYS A 59 0.93 -50.81 43.71
N PRO A 60 2.16 -50.44 44.15
CA PRO A 60 2.91 -49.35 43.54
C PRO A 60 3.28 -49.61 42.07
N LEU A 61 3.49 -50.86 41.68
CA LEU A 61 3.77 -51.25 40.29
C LEU A 61 2.54 -51.04 39.40
N ASP A 62 1.36 -51.43 39.88
CA ASP A 62 0.09 -51.21 39.17
C ASP A 62 -0.22 -49.72 39.03
N ASP A 63 0.00 -48.94 40.08
CA ASP A 63 -0.20 -47.48 40.07
C ASP A 63 0.77 -46.81 39.07
N MET A 64 2.05 -47.20 39.10
CA MET A 64 3.05 -46.72 38.13
C MET A 64 2.68 -47.08 36.69
N GLN A 65 2.15 -48.29 36.46
CA GLN A 65 1.69 -48.70 35.14
C GLN A 65 0.50 -47.85 34.65
N ARG A 66 -0.42 -47.48 35.55
CA ARG A 66 -1.54 -46.58 35.23
C ARG A 66 -1.06 -45.16 34.92
N GLU A 67 -0.12 -44.63 35.69
CA GLU A 67 0.48 -43.32 35.46
C GLU A 67 1.22 -43.27 34.12
N MET A 68 2.06 -44.27 33.85
CA MET A 68 2.73 -44.40 32.55
C MET A 68 1.73 -44.46 31.40
N GLY A 69 0.62 -45.19 31.56
CA GLY A 69 -0.45 -45.23 30.56
C GLY A 69 -1.10 -43.86 30.30
N THR A 70 -1.25 -43.06 31.35
CA THR A 70 -1.80 -41.70 31.27
C THR A 70 -0.82 -40.74 30.60
N LEU A 71 0.44 -40.73 31.05
CA LEU A 71 1.51 -39.93 30.45
C LEU A 71 1.70 -40.26 28.97
N ARG A 72 1.67 -41.54 28.59
CA ARG A 72 1.75 -41.97 27.19
C ARG A 72 0.61 -41.38 26.35
N ARG A 73 -0.61 -41.33 26.89
CA ARG A 73 -1.77 -40.76 26.22
C ARG A 73 -1.63 -39.25 26.06
N GLU A 74 -1.20 -38.56 27.11
CA GLU A 74 -0.96 -37.11 27.06
C GLU A 74 0.13 -36.75 26.05
N ILE A 75 1.26 -37.46 26.04
CA ILE A 75 2.33 -37.26 25.07
C ILE A 75 1.80 -37.46 23.65
N LYS A 76 1.04 -38.55 23.41
CA LYS A 76 0.43 -38.82 22.10
C LYS A 76 -0.49 -37.67 21.65
N ASN A 77 -1.32 -37.16 22.56
CA ASN A 77 -2.23 -36.05 22.26
C ASN A 77 -1.46 -34.76 21.96
N LYS A 78 -0.44 -34.43 22.77
CA LYS A 78 0.41 -33.25 22.54
C LYS A 78 1.17 -33.35 21.23
N MET A 79 1.70 -34.52 20.88
CA MET A 79 2.35 -34.73 19.59
C MET A 79 1.38 -34.57 18.42
N SER A 80 0.15 -35.07 18.55
CA SER A 80 -0.89 -34.88 17.53
C SER A 80 -1.26 -33.41 17.36
N LEU A 81 -1.42 -32.66 18.45
CA LEU A 81 -1.72 -31.24 18.41
C LEU A 81 -0.56 -30.45 17.78
N LEU A 82 0.68 -30.77 18.15
CA LEU A 82 1.87 -30.15 17.56
C LEU A 82 1.95 -30.43 16.05
N ALA A 83 1.68 -31.67 15.62
CA ALA A 83 1.66 -32.02 14.20
C ALA A 83 0.57 -31.24 13.44
N GLN A 84 -0.60 -31.06 14.04
CA GLN A 84 -1.66 -30.24 13.45
C GLN A 84 -1.22 -28.78 13.34
N ASN A 85 -0.71 -28.19 14.42
CA ASN A 85 -0.23 -26.80 14.40
C ASN A 85 0.88 -26.57 13.37
N ILE A 86 1.79 -27.54 13.18
CA ILE A 86 2.82 -27.47 12.15
C ILE A 86 2.19 -27.46 10.74
N SER A 87 1.20 -28.32 10.50
CA SER A 87 0.47 -28.34 9.22
C SER A 87 -0.29 -27.04 8.98
N ASP A 88 -0.99 -26.53 10.00
CA ASP A 88 -1.77 -25.30 9.94
C ASP A 88 -0.90 -24.06 9.66
N VAL A 89 0.38 -24.06 10.08
CA VAL A 89 1.33 -22.99 9.77
C VAL A 89 2.00 -23.18 8.42
N LYS A 90 2.20 -24.43 7.97
CA LYS A 90 2.94 -24.74 6.74
C LYS A 90 2.22 -24.21 5.49
N GLU A 91 0.91 -24.38 5.39
CA GLU A 91 0.14 -23.91 4.23
C GLU A 91 0.18 -22.38 4.06
N PRO A 92 -0.14 -21.56 5.09
CA PRO A 92 0.01 -20.12 5.00
C PRO A 92 1.42 -19.64 4.64
N VAL A 93 2.45 -20.32 5.14
CA VAL A 93 3.86 -19.97 4.81
C VAL A 93 4.15 -20.20 3.33
N MET A 94 3.67 -21.28 2.74
CA MET A 94 3.83 -21.54 1.30
C MET A 94 3.05 -20.53 0.46
N GLU A 95 1.85 -20.16 0.89
CA GLU A 95 1.03 -19.14 0.23
C GLU A 95 1.72 -17.77 0.26
N ILE A 96 2.22 -17.33 1.41
CA ILE A 96 3.00 -16.09 1.54
C ILE A 96 4.23 -16.12 0.63
N HIS A 97 4.93 -17.25 0.56
CA HIS A 97 6.08 -17.39 -0.34
C HIS A 97 5.69 -17.21 -1.81
N SER A 98 4.55 -17.76 -2.24
CA SER A 98 4.03 -17.56 -3.60
C SER A 98 3.72 -16.08 -3.85
N GLN A 99 2.97 -15.44 -2.94
CA GLN A 99 2.60 -14.03 -3.06
C GLN A 99 3.80 -13.09 -3.13
N VAL A 100 4.86 -13.37 -2.36
CA VAL A 100 6.11 -12.61 -2.42
C VAL A 100 6.80 -12.78 -3.77
N SER A 101 6.80 -13.99 -4.33
CA SER A 101 7.35 -14.26 -5.66
C SER A 101 6.59 -13.51 -6.75
N ASP A 102 5.25 -13.54 -6.70
CA ASP A 102 4.39 -12.85 -7.67
C ASP A 102 4.58 -11.33 -7.58
N LEU A 103 4.68 -10.78 -6.36
CA LEU A 103 4.97 -9.37 -6.15
C LEU A 103 6.34 -8.98 -6.70
N ALA A 104 7.37 -9.80 -6.50
CA ALA A 104 8.70 -9.55 -7.05
C ALA A 104 8.69 -9.53 -8.58
N GLN A 105 7.94 -10.43 -9.22
CA GLN A 105 7.77 -10.44 -10.67
C GLN A 105 7.04 -9.19 -11.15
N ASN A 106 5.94 -8.80 -10.51
CA ASN A 106 5.20 -7.58 -10.85
C ASN A 106 6.09 -6.32 -10.76
N ILE A 107 6.94 -6.23 -9.73
CA ILE A 107 7.91 -5.13 -9.58
C ILE A 107 8.91 -5.12 -10.75
N SER A 108 9.43 -6.29 -11.12
CA SER A 108 10.33 -6.43 -12.27
C SER A 108 9.65 -6.00 -13.57
N ASP A 109 8.42 -6.44 -13.80
CA ASP A 109 7.66 -6.14 -15.02
C ASP A 109 7.29 -4.64 -15.10
N MET A 110 7.11 -3.96 -13.96
CA MET A 110 6.89 -2.51 -13.92
C MET A 110 8.16 -1.69 -14.17
N MET A 111 9.34 -2.27 -14.00
CA MET A 111 10.61 -1.55 -14.13
C MET A 111 10.91 -1.15 -15.58
N ASP A 112 10.60 -2.02 -16.55
CA ASP A 112 10.82 -1.76 -17.97
C ASP A 112 9.98 -0.58 -18.51
N PRO A 113 8.64 -0.52 -18.29
CA PRO A 113 7.83 0.64 -18.66
C PRO A 113 8.30 1.95 -18.02
N VAL A 114 8.78 1.91 -16.77
CA VAL A 114 9.29 3.09 -16.08
C VAL A 114 10.58 3.61 -16.74
N MET A 115 11.49 2.71 -17.11
CA MET A 115 12.71 3.09 -17.86
C MET A 115 12.36 3.65 -19.24
N GLU A 116 11.37 3.08 -19.92
CA GLU A 116 10.90 3.57 -21.22
C GLU A 116 10.30 4.97 -21.11
N ILE A 117 9.42 5.22 -20.13
CA ILE A 117 8.87 6.55 -19.86
C ILE A 117 10.01 7.55 -19.56
N HIS A 118 10.98 7.16 -18.74
CA HIS A 118 12.13 8.00 -18.43
C HIS A 118 12.91 8.38 -19.70
N SER A 119 13.14 7.43 -20.59
CA SER A 119 13.78 7.66 -21.90
C SER A 119 12.97 8.66 -22.75
N GLN A 120 11.65 8.44 -22.87
CA GLN A 120 10.77 9.32 -23.64
C GLN A 120 10.73 10.76 -23.10
N VAL A 121 10.69 10.93 -21.78
CA VAL A 121 10.77 12.25 -21.14
C VAL A 121 12.09 12.94 -21.45
N SER A 122 13.21 12.21 -21.42
CA SER A 122 14.52 12.76 -21.79
C SER A 122 14.56 13.22 -23.25
N VAL A 123 14.00 12.46 -24.18
CA VAL A 123 13.91 12.83 -25.60
C VAL A 123 13.03 14.07 -25.77
N LEU A 124 11.88 14.14 -25.10
CA LEU A 124 11.01 15.31 -25.16
C LEU A 124 11.70 16.57 -24.62
N ALA A 125 12.44 16.45 -23.51
CA ALA A 125 13.21 17.56 -22.94
C ALA A 125 14.25 18.08 -23.94
N GLN A 126 14.95 17.18 -24.65
CA GLN A 126 15.88 17.57 -25.69
C GLN A 126 15.17 18.29 -26.85
N ASN A 127 14.06 17.75 -27.34
CA ASN A 127 13.28 18.37 -28.41
C ASN A 127 12.80 19.79 -28.03
N ILE A 128 12.36 19.99 -26.77
CA ILE A 128 11.98 21.33 -26.27
C ILE A 128 13.19 22.27 -26.26
N SER A 129 14.36 21.78 -25.82
CA SER A 129 15.60 22.55 -25.86
C SER A 129 15.97 22.95 -27.29
N ASP A 130 15.88 22.02 -28.24
CA ASP A 130 16.23 22.25 -29.65
C ASP A 130 15.26 23.22 -30.33
N LEU A 131 14.00 23.29 -29.90
CA LEU A 131 13.01 24.26 -30.40
C LEU A 131 13.23 25.69 -29.88
N LYS A 132 14.03 25.87 -28.82
CA LYS A 132 14.27 27.19 -28.20
C LYS A 132 14.96 28.15 -29.16
N ASP A 133 16.00 27.70 -29.87
CA ASP A 133 16.79 28.55 -30.77
C ASP A 133 16.00 28.98 -32.02
N PRO A 134 15.29 28.06 -32.74
CA PRO A 134 14.39 28.43 -33.82
C PRO A 134 13.32 29.43 -33.36
N PHE A 135 12.73 29.24 -32.17
CA PHE A 135 11.74 30.17 -31.64
C PHE A 135 12.33 31.57 -31.41
N MET A 136 13.50 31.66 -30.78
CA MET A 136 14.19 32.94 -30.57
C MET A 136 14.58 33.61 -31.89
N LYS A 137 14.94 32.83 -32.92
CA LYS A 137 15.26 33.32 -34.26
C LYS A 137 14.03 33.85 -34.99
N ILE A 138 12.87 33.20 -34.85
CA ILE A 138 11.60 33.72 -35.39
C ILE A 138 11.22 35.00 -34.64
N HIS A 139 11.29 34.98 -33.30
CA HIS A 139 10.98 36.14 -32.48
C HIS A 139 11.84 37.36 -32.86
N SER A 140 13.14 37.17 -33.06
CA SER A 140 14.06 38.25 -33.46
C SER A 140 13.84 38.75 -34.90
N GLN A 141 13.27 37.94 -35.80
CA GLN A 141 12.86 38.38 -37.14
C GLN A 141 11.52 39.11 -37.15
N VAL A 142 10.57 38.69 -36.31
CA VAL A 142 9.23 39.28 -36.25
C VAL A 142 9.23 40.62 -35.52
N SER A 143 10.02 40.78 -34.46
CA SER A 143 10.03 42.01 -33.65
C SER A 143 10.38 43.28 -34.47
N PRO A 144 11.41 43.30 -35.35
CA PRO A 144 11.69 44.45 -36.21
C PRO A 144 10.60 44.71 -37.24
N LEU A 145 9.95 43.66 -37.77
CA LEU A 145 8.86 43.82 -38.73
C LEU A 145 7.65 44.51 -38.09
N MET A 146 7.30 44.15 -36.84
CA MET A 146 6.26 44.86 -36.10
C MET A 146 6.62 46.33 -35.87
N GLN A 147 7.89 46.62 -35.55
CA GLN A 147 8.35 47.99 -35.37
C GLN A 147 8.22 48.78 -36.69
N ASN A 148 8.68 48.22 -37.81
CA ASN A 148 8.57 48.85 -39.13
C ASN A 148 7.11 49.13 -39.51
N ILE A 149 6.19 48.20 -39.27
CA ILE A 149 4.76 48.40 -39.52
C ILE A 149 4.20 49.52 -38.65
N SER A 150 4.61 49.59 -37.38
CA SER A 150 4.22 50.67 -36.47
C SER A 150 4.78 52.02 -36.92
N ASP A 151 6.03 52.05 -37.38
CA ASP A 151 6.69 53.26 -37.87
C ASP A 151 6.08 53.73 -39.19
N GLU A 152 5.70 52.82 -40.09
CA GLU A 152 4.98 53.14 -41.34
C GLU A 152 3.57 53.68 -41.06
N LYS A 153 2.85 53.07 -40.11
CA LYS A 153 1.56 53.57 -39.62
C LYS A 153 1.70 54.95 -38.97
N ASN A 154 2.77 55.18 -38.21
CA ASN A 154 3.05 56.49 -37.63
C ASN A 154 3.49 57.49 -38.71
N ALA A 155 4.28 57.12 -39.71
CA ALA A 155 4.68 58.01 -40.80
C ALA A 155 3.48 58.46 -41.64
N THR A 156 2.55 57.54 -41.93
CA THR A 156 1.27 57.87 -42.60
C THR A 156 0.35 58.72 -41.73
N THR A 157 0.51 58.70 -40.40
CA THR A 157 -0.28 59.50 -39.46
C THR A 157 0.38 60.86 -39.14
N THR A 158 1.71 60.92 -39.04
CA THR A 158 2.52 62.06 -38.57
C THR A 158 3.14 62.87 -39.70
N GLY A 159 3.25 62.32 -40.92
CA GLY A 159 3.69 63.05 -42.11
C GLY A 159 2.86 64.32 -42.38
N CYS A 160 1.74 64.47 -41.67
CA CYS A 160 0.88 65.63 -41.76
C CYS A 160 0.37 66.20 -40.42
N LEU A 161 0.89 65.69 -39.29
CA LEU A 161 0.60 66.19 -37.95
C LEU A 161 1.93 66.53 -37.26
N GLY A 162 2.58 67.59 -37.72
CA GLY A 162 3.89 68.00 -37.17
C GLY A 162 4.51 69.25 -37.76
N VAL A 163 3.94 69.84 -38.81
CA VAL A 163 4.35 71.16 -39.31
C VAL A 163 3.39 72.24 -38.83
N ASP A 164 3.94 73.29 -38.23
CA ASP A 164 3.24 74.40 -37.59
C ASP A 164 1.99 74.88 -38.36
N GLY A 165 0.81 74.67 -37.75
CA GLY A 165 -0.45 75.27 -38.18
C GLY A 165 -1.15 74.65 -39.39
N PHE A 166 -0.78 73.43 -39.80
CA PHE A 166 -1.54 72.66 -40.79
C PHE A 166 -2.64 71.82 -40.13
N PHE A 167 -3.78 71.71 -40.80
CA PHE A 167 -4.88 70.83 -40.42
C PHE A 167 -5.37 70.04 -41.64
N ARG A 168 -5.93 68.86 -41.39
CA ARG A 168 -6.39 67.94 -42.44
C ARG A 168 -7.90 68.06 -42.60
N MET A 169 -8.36 68.17 -43.84
CA MET A 169 -9.76 67.98 -44.20
C MET A 169 -9.81 66.89 -45.29
N SER A 170 -10.53 65.81 -45.02
CA SER A 170 -10.61 64.60 -45.86
C SER A 170 -9.22 64.04 -46.27
N THR A 171 -8.80 64.27 -47.51
CA THR A 171 -7.54 63.79 -48.12
C THR A 171 -6.54 64.92 -48.38
N GLN A 172 -6.86 66.16 -48.03
CA GLN A 172 -6.05 67.34 -48.31
C GLN A 172 -5.61 68.05 -47.01
N TYR A 173 -4.49 68.79 -47.11
CA TYR A 173 -3.88 69.51 -45.99
C TYR A 173 -3.96 71.00 -46.22
N PHE A 174 -4.38 71.73 -45.19
CA PHE A 174 -4.66 73.15 -45.25
C PHE A 174 -3.86 73.91 -44.19
N LYS A 175 -3.43 75.12 -44.52
CA LYS A 175 -2.82 76.05 -43.58
C LYS A 175 -3.39 77.45 -43.80
N ILE A 176 -3.76 78.10 -42.71
CA ILE A 176 -4.35 79.45 -42.77
C ILE A 176 -3.25 80.47 -43.02
N PHE A 177 -3.39 81.23 -44.10
CA PHE A 177 -2.59 82.42 -44.37
C PHE A 177 -3.19 83.63 -43.62
N LYS A 178 -2.46 84.21 -42.66
CA LYS A 178 -3.00 85.24 -41.73
C LYS A 178 -2.69 86.69 -42.13
N ASP A 179 -1.83 86.91 -43.12
CA ASP A 179 -1.41 88.26 -43.54
C ASP A 179 -2.47 88.90 -44.44
N ARG A 180 -3.29 89.78 -43.87
CA ARG A 180 -4.41 90.47 -44.55
C ARG A 180 -4.00 91.73 -45.31
N GLN A 181 -2.77 92.22 -45.13
CA GLN A 181 -2.31 93.49 -45.70
C GLN A 181 -1.48 93.28 -46.97
N ARG A 182 -1.09 92.03 -47.26
CA ARG A 182 -0.32 91.66 -48.44
C ARG A 182 -1.22 91.53 -49.68
N PRO A 183 -0.83 92.12 -50.83
CA PRO A 183 -1.50 91.88 -52.11
C PRO A 183 -1.53 90.39 -52.48
N TRP A 184 -2.52 90.00 -53.28
CA TRP A 184 -2.74 88.60 -53.66
C TRP A 184 -1.52 87.98 -54.35
N GLU A 185 -0.92 88.70 -55.30
CA GLU A 185 0.23 88.23 -56.09
C GLU A 185 1.44 87.95 -55.20
N ASP A 186 1.73 88.86 -54.26
CA ASP A 186 2.83 88.70 -53.29
C ASP A 186 2.56 87.56 -52.29
N ALA A 187 1.30 87.35 -51.90
CA ALA A 187 0.90 86.25 -51.04
C ALA A 187 1.03 84.91 -51.77
N LYS A 188 0.59 84.86 -53.04
CA LYS A 188 0.68 83.68 -53.90
C LYS A 188 2.13 83.27 -54.11
N SER A 189 2.99 84.19 -54.54
CA SER A 189 4.43 83.91 -54.70
C SER A 189 5.09 83.48 -53.39
N HIS A 190 4.69 84.02 -52.24
CA HIS A 190 5.22 83.62 -50.93
C HIS A 190 4.83 82.19 -50.52
N CYS A 191 3.64 81.74 -50.91
CA CYS A 191 3.17 80.38 -50.71
C CYS A 191 3.85 79.41 -51.68
N GLU A 192 3.93 79.77 -52.97
CA GLU A 192 4.57 78.96 -54.01
C GLU A 192 6.08 78.77 -53.73
N ALA A 193 6.76 79.79 -53.21
CA ALA A 193 8.15 79.70 -52.76
C ALA A 193 8.37 78.67 -51.61
N ARG A 194 7.30 78.26 -50.93
CA ARG A 194 7.31 77.22 -49.89
C ARG A 194 6.69 75.90 -50.37
N GLY A 195 6.46 75.74 -51.67
CA GLY A 195 5.83 74.55 -52.25
C GLY A 195 4.35 74.41 -51.92
N MET A 196 3.67 75.50 -51.53
CA MET A 196 2.25 75.52 -51.25
C MET A 196 1.48 76.22 -52.36
N ILE A 197 0.21 75.84 -52.55
CA ILE A 197 -0.71 76.52 -53.46
C ILE A 197 -1.66 77.38 -52.63
N LEU A 198 -1.69 78.69 -52.92
CA LEU A 198 -2.67 79.58 -52.31
C LEU A 198 -4.00 79.44 -53.05
N ALA A 199 -5.04 78.99 -52.35
CA ALA A 199 -6.36 78.79 -52.95
C ALA A 199 -7.07 80.12 -53.18
N GLU A 200 -7.56 80.36 -54.40
CA GLU A 200 -8.38 81.53 -54.71
C GLU A 200 -9.72 81.46 -53.96
N PRO A 201 -10.28 82.58 -53.49
CA PRO A 201 -11.58 82.58 -52.82
C PRO A 201 -12.72 81.97 -53.64
N SER A 202 -12.59 81.94 -54.96
CA SER A 202 -13.53 81.36 -55.93
C SER A 202 -13.29 79.88 -56.23
N ASP A 203 -12.18 79.28 -55.76
CA ASP A 203 -11.90 77.87 -56.00
C ASP A 203 -12.83 76.99 -55.16
N SER A 204 -13.31 75.91 -55.77
CA SER A 204 -14.15 74.88 -55.13
C SER A 204 -13.58 74.43 -53.77
N VAL A 205 -12.26 74.25 -53.71
CA VAL A 205 -11.54 73.83 -52.50
C VAL A 205 -11.63 74.89 -51.40
N ALA A 206 -11.54 76.19 -51.75
CA ALA A 206 -11.66 77.28 -50.79
C ALA A 206 -13.11 77.48 -50.30
N VAL A 207 -14.10 77.21 -51.16
CA VAL A 207 -15.53 77.25 -50.81
C VAL A 207 -15.87 76.13 -49.83
N ASP A 208 -15.45 74.90 -50.10
CA ASP A 208 -15.69 73.75 -49.22
C ASP A 208 -14.98 73.92 -47.87
N LEU A 209 -13.74 74.42 -47.88
CA LEU A 209 -13.01 74.73 -46.66
C LEU A 209 -13.70 75.82 -45.84
N ARG A 210 -14.16 76.90 -46.49
CA ARG A 210 -14.89 77.98 -45.83
C ARG A 210 -16.18 77.46 -45.21
N LYS A 211 -16.94 76.63 -45.93
CA LYS A 211 -18.17 76.01 -45.43
C LYS A 211 -17.90 75.14 -44.21
N TYR A 212 -16.89 74.26 -44.28
CA TYR A 212 -16.48 73.42 -43.16
C TYR A 212 -16.06 74.23 -41.93
N LEU A 213 -15.28 75.31 -42.11
CA LEU A 213 -14.85 76.16 -41.01
C LEU A 213 -16.03 76.88 -40.34
N VAL A 214 -16.98 77.41 -41.14
CA VAL A 214 -18.19 78.06 -40.61
C VAL A 214 -19.10 77.07 -39.88
N GLU A 215 -19.29 75.87 -40.42
CA GLU A 215 -20.14 74.84 -39.82
C GLU A 215 -19.57 74.29 -38.50
N ASN A 216 -18.25 74.20 -38.35
CA ASN A 216 -17.62 73.58 -37.17
C ASN A 216 -17.07 74.58 -36.14
N TYR A 217 -16.73 75.81 -36.55
CA TYR A 217 -16.04 76.78 -35.68
C TYR A 217 -16.71 78.16 -35.61
N GLY A 218 -17.77 78.41 -36.39
CA GLY A 218 -18.51 79.69 -36.43
C GLY A 218 -17.80 80.78 -37.22
#